data_AF-A0A8I1TZ68-F1
#
_entry.id   AF-A0A8I1TZ68-F1
#
_cell.length_a   1.000
_cell.length_b   1.000
_cell.length_c   1.000
_cell.angle_alpha   90.00
_cell.angle_beta   90.00
_cell.angle_gamma   90.00
#
_symmetry.space_group_name_H-M   'P 1'
#
loop_
_entity.id
_entity.type
_entity.pdbx_description
1 polymer ?
#
loop_
_entity_poly.entity_id
_entity_poly.type
_entity_poly.pdbx_seq_one_letter_code
_entity_poly.pdbx_strand_id
1 'polypeptide(L)'
;MEHVVTALFAIQALAGVVLLIGWWRHGRSVAPRVLTHVALGLAGLVTWVTFTITGAVVWGWIAFAAITVGNGVGDSLMIRRFRRQRGWSGGMWSDYGGAIAAVFKGRMPAIVGFHALFAGVVYFTTLGVCIGATMEA
;
A
#
# COMPACT_ATOMS: atom_id res chain seq x y z
N MET A 1 13.89 -10.92 -11.45
CA MET A 1 12.45 -10.80 -11.11
C MET A 1 12.11 -9.43 -10.49
N GLU A 2 13.08 -8.81 -9.81
CA GLU A 2 13.09 -7.43 -9.33
C GLU A 2 12.52 -6.39 -10.30
N HIS A 3 12.83 -6.46 -11.60
CA HIS A 3 12.27 -5.52 -12.59
C HIS A 3 10.74 -5.63 -12.74
N VAL A 4 10.18 -6.83 -12.58
CA VAL A 4 8.71 -7.03 -12.59
C VAL A 4 8.11 -6.34 -11.36
N VAL A 5 8.70 -6.54 -10.18
CA VAL A 5 8.24 -5.89 -8.95
C VAL A 5 8.36 -4.38 -9.03
N THR A 6 9.40 -3.84 -9.68
CA THR A 6 9.53 -2.40 -9.96
C THR A 6 8.38 -1.88 -10.82
N ALA A 7 7.98 -2.61 -11.87
CA ALA A 7 6.82 -2.25 -12.67
C ALA A 7 5.52 -2.30 -11.85
N LEU A 8 5.35 -3.30 -10.98
CA LEU A 8 4.21 -3.38 -10.06
C LEU A 8 4.18 -2.19 -9.09
N PHE A 9 5.33 -1.81 -8.51
CA PHE A 9 5.46 -0.60 -7.69
C PHE A 9 5.05 0.66 -8.46
N ALA A 10 5.45 0.80 -9.73
CA ALA A 10 5.08 1.95 -10.54
C ALA A 10 3.57 2.02 -10.78
N ILE A 11 2.92 0.90 -11.13
CA ILE A 11 1.47 0.82 -11.29
C ILE A 11 0.76 1.21 -9.98
N GLN A 12 1.23 0.67 -8.86
CA GLN A 12 0.67 0.96 -7.53
C GLN A 12 0.84 2.44 -7.15
N ALA A 13 2.00 3.02 -7.45
CA ALA A 13 2.29 4.43 -7.22
C ALA A 13 1.38 5.34 -8.07
N LEU A 14 1.14 5.00 -9.33
CA LEU A 14 0.21 5.74 -10.20
C LEU A 14 -1.21 5.75 -9.63
N ALA A 15 -1.71 4.60 -9.16
CA ALA A 15 -3.01 4.53 -8.48
C ALA A 15 -3.03 5.40 -7.21
N GLY A 16 -1.95 5.38 -6.43
CA GLY A 16 -1.77 6.23 -5.26
C GLY A 16 -1.77 7.74 -5.59
N VAL A 17 -1.14 8.14 -6.70
CA VAL A 17 -1.16 9.54 -7.18
C VAL A 17 -2.57 9.99 -7.54
N VAL A 18 -3.34 9.15 -8.26
CA VAL A 18 -4.74 9.46 -8.58
C VAL A 18 -5.57 9.68 -7.30
N LEU A 19 -5.39 8.80 -6.30
CA LEU A 19 -6.05 8.94 -5.00
C LEU A 19 -5.60 10.19 -4.25
N LEU A 20 -4.31 10.53 -4.29
CA LEU A 20 -3.73 11.71 -3.65
C LEU A 20 -4.27 13.00 -4.27
N ILE A 21 -4.38 13.07 -5.60
CA ILE A 21 -5.00 14.19 -6.32
C ILE A 21 -6.47 14.32 -5.91
N GLY A 22 -7.21 13.21 -5.85
CA GLY A 22 -8.60 13.19 -5.40
C GLY A 22 -8.76 13.71 -3.97
N TRP A 23 -7.89 13.26 -3.06
CA TRP A 23 -7.84 13.74 -1.67
C TRP A 23 -7.51 15.23 -1.59
N TRP A 24 -6.53 15.70 -2.36
CA TRP A 24 -6.14 17.11 -2.39
C TRP A 24 -7.29 18.02 -2.86
N ARG A 25 -8.06 17.57 -3.85
CA ARG A 25 -9.21 18.31 -4.42
C ARG A 25 -10.43 18.38 -3.51
N HIS A 26 -10.71 17.33 -2.72
CA HIS A 26 -11.96 17.21 -1.95
C HIS A 26 -11.81 17.47 -0.43
N GLY A 27 -10.67 18.06 -0.03
CA GLY A 27 -10.43 18.51 1.34
C GLY A 27 -9.43 17.63 2.11
N ARG A 28 -8.47 18.30 2.77
CA ARG A 28 -7.29 17.70 3.43
C ARG A 28 -7.59 17.08 4.81
N SER A 29 -8.76 16.49 4.99
CA SER A 29 -9.03 15.75 6.23
C SER A 29 -8.01 14.61 6.39
N VAL A 30 -7.54 14.34 7.61
CA VAL A 30 -6.49 13.35 7.94
C VAL A 30 -5.17 13.47 7.17
N ALA A 31 -4.74 14.71 6.89
CA ALA A 31 -3.45 14.98 6.25
C ALA A 31 -2.26 14.20 6.84
N PRO A 32 -2.07 14.09 8.17
CA PRO A 32 -0.91 13.38 8.71
C PRO A 32 -0.84 11.92 8.23
N ARG A 33 -1.95 11.17 8.29
CA ARG A 33 -1.96 9.75 7.90
C ARG A 33 -1.77 9.55 6.40
N VAL A 34 -2.37 10.42 5.58
CA VAL A 34 -2.19 10.36 4.11
C VAL A 34 -0.74 10.66 3.75
N LEU A 35 -0.15 11.71 4.34
CA LEU A 35 1.24 12.07 4.10
C LEU A 35 2.20 10.98 4.59
N THR A 36 1.98 10.40 5.77
CA THR A 36 2.77 9.25 6.26
C THR A 36 2.68 8.07 5.30
N HIS A 37 1.48 7.74 4.83
CA HIS A 37 1.29 6.64 3.88
C HIS A 37 2.03 6.89 2.55
N VAL A 38 1.92 8.09 2.00
CA VAL A 38 2.64 8.49 0.77
C VAL A 38 4.16 8.47 0.98
N ALA A 39 4.65 9.01 2.10
CA ALA A 39 6.07 9.03 2.41
C ALA A 39 6.66 7.62 2.53
N LEU A 40 5.95 6.71 3.20
CA LEU A 40 6.35 5.30 3.31
C LEU A 40 6.32 4.58 1.95
N GLY A 41 5.32 4.88 1.11
CA GLY A 41 5.25 4.35 -0.25
C GLY A 41 6.43 4.81 -1.12
N LEU A 42 6.79 6.09 -1.05
CA LEU A 42 7.95 6.64 -1.76
C LEU A 42 9.27 6.07 -1.23
N ALA A 43 9.41 5.96 0.10
CA ALA A 43 10.59 5.35 0.71
C ALA A 43 10.74 3.89 0.27
N GLY A 44 9.65 3.13 0.26
CA GLY A 44 9.62 1.74 -0.23
C GLY A 44 10.02 1.64 -1.70
N LEU A 45 9.48 2.49 -2.57
CA LEU A 45 9.86 2.53 -3.99
C LEU A 45 11.34 2.88 -4.19
N VAL A 46 11.83 3.93 -3.52
CA VAL A 46 13.23 4.37 -3.66
C VAL A 46 14.18 3.27 -3.20
N THR A 47 13.91 2.65 -2.06
CA THR A 47 14.75 1.56 -1.54
C THR A 47 14.67 0.30 -2.40
N TRP A 48 13.52 -0.01 -3.00
CA TRP A 48 13.39 -1.09 -3.98
C TRP A 48 14.19 -0.85 -5.27
N VAL A 49 14.17 0.38 -5.78
CA VAL A 49 14.97 0.76 -6.95
C VAL A 49 16.46 0.67 -6.61
N THR A 50 16.88 1.11 -5.43
CA THR A 50 18.27 0.94 -4.96
C THR A 50 18.66 -0.54 -4.91
N PHE A 51 17.80 -1.42 -4.40
CA PHE A 51 18.02 -2.87 -4.45
C PHE A 51 18.20 -3.38 -5.88
N THR A 52 17.31 -2.97 -6.79
CA THR A 52 17.35 -3.37 -8.21
C THR A 52 18.67 -2.95 -8.89
N ILE A 53 19.20 -1.77 -8.56
CA ILE A 53 20.43 -1.25 -9.15
C ILE A 53 21.68 -1.88 -8.55
N THR A 54 21.70 -2.07 -7.22
CA THR A 54 22.91 -2.46 -6.49
C THR A 54 23.03 -3.97 -6.27
N GLY A 55 21.92 -4.72 -6.36
CA GLY A 55 21.82 -6.12 -5.97
C GLY A 55 21.92 -6.36 -4.45
N ALA A 56 22.13 -5.33 -3.63
CA ALA A 56 22.32 -5.50 -2.20
C ALA A 56 21.00 -5.79 -1.48
N VAL A 57 20.80 -7.04 -1.08
CA VAL A 57 19.58 -7.63 -0.49
C VAL A 57 19.01 -6.83 0.69
N VAL A 58 19.87 -6.17 1.48
CA VAL A 58 19.46 -5.30 2.60
C VAL A 58 18.46 -4.23 2.16
N TRP A 59 18.63 -3.64 0.97
CA TRP A 59 17.72 -2.62 0.45
C TRP A 59 16.35 -3.19 0.09
N GLY A 60 16.28 -4.44 -0.35
CA GLY A 60 15.02 -5.14 -0.60
C GLY A 60 14.23 -5.36 0.69
N TRP A 61 14.91 -5.78 1.76
CA TRP A 61 14.28 -5.92 3.08
C TRP A 61 13.84 -4.57 3.68
N ILE A 62 14.62 -3.50 3.49
CA ILE A 62 14.21 -2.15 3.91
C ILE A 62 12.94 -1.72 3.16
N ALA A 63 12.89 -1.95 1.84
CA ALA A 63 11.70 -1.66 1.04
C ALA A 63 10.48 -2.46 1.53
N PHE A 64 10.68 -3.74 1.81
CA PHE A 64 9.64 -4.61 2.35
C PHE A 64 9.12 -4.12 3.72
N ALA A 65 10.01 -3.70 4.61
CA ALA A 65 9.62 -3.12 5.89
C ALA A 65 8.82 -1.82 5.70
N ALA A 66 9.26 -0.93 4.80
CA ALA A 66 8.57 0.32 4.50
C ALA A 66 7.14 0.08 3.97
N ILE A 67 6.95 -0.85 3.03
CA ILE A 67 5.60 -1.18 2.52
C ILE A 67 4.74 -1.88 3.58
N THR A 68 5.33 -2.67 4.48
CA THR A 68 4.59 -3.32 5.57
C THR A 68 3.95 -2.27 6.48
N VAL A 69 4.75 -1.29 6.93
CA VAL A 69 4.25 -0.18 7.75
C VAL A 69 3.27 0.68 6.94
N GLY A 70 3.61 0.96 5.68
CA GLY A 70 2.78 1.74 4.76
C GLY A 70 1.38 1.14 4.57
N ASN A 71 1.29 -0.18 4.38
CA ASN A 71 0.04 -0.91 4.25
C ASN A 71 -0.81 -0.84 5.53
N GLY A 72 -0.19 -0.97 6.71
CA GLY A 72 -0.91 -0.78 7.98
C GLY A 72 -1.53 0.62 8.11
N VAL A 73 -0.82 1.66 7.67
CA VAL A 73 -1.38 3.03 7.63
C VAL A 73 -2.52 3.12 6.60
N GLY A 74 -2.36 2.52 5.41
CA GLY A 74 -3.37 2.46 4.36
C GLY A 74 -4.66 1.75 4.81
N ASP A 75 -4.52 0.63 5.50
CA ASP A 75 -5.63 -0.12 6.09
C ASP A 75 -6.39 0.72 7.11
N SER A 76 -5.69 1.49 7.94
CA SER A 76 -6.33 2.42 8.88
C SER A 76 -7.19 3.49 8.17
N LEU A 77 -6.77 3.94 6.98
CA LEU A 77 -7.53 4.88 6.16
C LEU A 77 -8.77 4.21 5.55
N MET A 78 -8.62 2.97 5.08
CA MET A 78 -9.72 2.15 4.55
C MET A 78 -10.78 1.86 5.62
N ILE A 79 -10.36 1.42 6.81
CA ILE A 79 -11.24 1.18 7.97
C ILE A 79 -11.96 2.48 8.36
N ARG A 80 -11.24 3.60 8.42
CA ARG A 80 -11.85 4.90 8.74
C ARG A 80 -12.92 5.29 7.71
N ARG A 81 -12.64 5.08 6.42
CA ARG A 81 -13.63 5.34 5.35
C ARG A 81 -14.85 4.45 5.52
N PHE A 82 -14.65 3.16 5.76
CA PHE A 82 -15.72 2.20 6.00
C PHE A 82 -16.61 2.60 7.19
N ARG A 83 -16.01 2.97 8.33
CA ARG A 83 -16.73 3.48 9.51
C ARG A 83 -17.59 4.71 9.18
N ARG A 84 -17.04 5.66 8.41
CA ARG A 84 -17.79 6.87 7.98
C ARG A 84 -18.96 6.52 7.07
N GLN A 85 -18.80 5.54 6.16
CA GLN A 85 -19.89 5.08 5.29
C GLN A 85 -20.99 4.37 6.08
N ARG A 86 -20.62 3.61 7.13
CA ARG A 86 -21.56 2.82 7.93
C ARG A 86 -22.28 3.65 8.99
N GLY A 87 -21.71 4.77 9.43
CA GLY A 87 -22.29 5.65 10.46
C GLY A 87 -22.01 5.22 11.91
N TRP A 88 -21.28 4.13 12.14
CA TRP A 88 -20.89 3.64 13.47
C TRP A 88 -19.58 2.85 13.40
N SER A 89 -18.93 2.64 14.56
CA SER A 89 -17.68 1.89 14.69
C SER A 89 -17.87 0.66 15.59
N GLY A 90 -17.38 -0.50 15.14
CA GLY A 90 -17.30 -1.71 15.95
C GLY A 90 -15.87 -1.97 16.46
N GLY A 91 -15.60 -3.23 16.80
CA GLY A 91 -14.25 -3.71 17.11
C GLY A 91 -13.33 -3.69 15.87
N MET A 92 -12.01 -3.57 16.08
CA MET A 92 -11.02 -3.44 15.01
C MET A 92 -11.13 -4.56 13.96
N TRP A 93 -11.21 -5.83 14.39
CA TRP A 93 -11.31 -6.98 13.49
C TRP A 93 -12.62 -7.00 12.69
N SER A 94 -13.74 -6.66 13.32
CA SER A 94 -15.04 -6.54 12.65
C SER A 94 -15.02 -5.43 11.59
N ASP A 95 -14.44 -4.29 11.90
CA ASP A 95 -14.37 -3.17 10.97
C ASP A 95 -13.38 -3.43 9.83
N TYR A 96 -12.27 -4.10 10.11
CA TYR A 96 -11.31 -4.51 9.09
C TYR A 96 -11.91 -5.52 8.11
N GLY A 97 -12.50 -6.61 8.63
CA GLY A 97 -13.20 -7.59 7.80
C GLY A 97 -14.37 -6.98 7.03
N GLY A 98 -15.11 -6.06 7.64
CA GLY A 98 -16.17 -5.31 6.99
C GLY A 98 -15.67 -4.40 5.86
N ALA A 99 -14.54 -3.73 6.06
CA ALA A 99 -13.91 -2.88 5.05
C ALA A 99 -13.41 -3.70 3.85
N ILE A 100 -12.77 -4.84 4.10
CA ILE A 100 -12.36 -5.78 3.05
C ILE A 100 -13.58 -6.29 2.28
N ALA A 101 -14.62 -6.74 2.99
CA ALA A 101 -15.85 -7.18 2.36
C ALA A 101 -16.51 -6.07 1.52
N ALA A 102 -16.41 -4.80 1.94
CA ALA A 102 -16.91 -3.67 1.18
C ALA A 102 -16.12 -3.44 -0.12
N VAL A 103 -14.80 -3.69 -0.13
CA VAL A 103 -13.98 -3.67 -1.35
C VAL A 103 -14.48 -4.75 -2.32
N PHE A 104 -14.58 -6.00 -1.88
CA PHE A 104 -15.02 -7.11 -2.73
C PHE A 104 -16.48 -6.99 -3.21
N LYS A 105 -17.35 -6.34 -2.41
CA LYS A 105 -18.74 -6.05 -2.78
C LYS A 105 -18.90 -4.80 -3.65
N GLY A 106 -17.82 -4.15 -4.08
CA GLY A 106 -17.88 -2.94 -4.92
C GLY A 106 -18.47 -1.71 -4.22
N ARG A 107 -18.48 -1.68 -2.88
CA ARG A 107 -19.01 -0.56 -2.07
C ARG A 107 -17.96 0.53 -1.82
N MET A 108 -16.76 0.35 -2.36
CA MET A 108 -15.68 1.33 -2.37
C MET A 108 -15.46 1.83 -3.80
N PRO A 109 -14.98 3.08 -4.00
CA PRO A 109 -14.59 3.55 -5.33
C PRO A 109 -13.61 2.58 -5.98
N ALA A 110 -13.79 2.30 -7.27
CA ALA A 110 -13.01 1.29 -7.99
C ALA A 110 -11.50 1.46 -7.82
N ILE A 111 -10.99 2.69 -7.91
CA ILE A 111 -9.57 2.99 -7.73
C ILE A 111 -9.05 2.71 -6.30
N VAL A 112 -9.89 2.88 -5.26
CA VAL A 112 -9.54 2.52 -3.88
C VAL A 112 -9.45 1.01 -3.75
N GLY A 113 -10.44 0.29 -4.31
CA GLY A 113 -10.45 -1.18 -4.30
C GLY A 113 -9.26 -1.76 -5.07
N PHE A 114 -8.96 -1.23 -6.26
CA PHE A 114 -7.78 -1.58 -7.04
C PHE A 114 -6.50 -1.37 -6.22
N HIS A 115 -6.30 -0.16 -5.69
CA HIS A 115 -5.09 0.18 -4.95
C HIS A 115 -4.92 -0.72 -3.70
N ALA A 116 -6.00 -1.03 -2.99
CA ALA A 116 -5.95 -1.90 -1.81
C ALA A 116 -5.63 -3.36 -2.17
N LEU A 117 -6.28 -3.93 -3.19
CA LEU A 117 -6.05 -5.32 -3.59
C LEU A 117 -4.68 -5.49 -4.25
N PHE A 118 -4.29 -4.54 -5.10
CA PHE A 118 -3.01 -4.57 -5.80
C PHE A 118 -1.83 -4.34 -4.86
N ALA A 119 -2.03 -3.66 -3.72
CA ALA A 119 -1.03 -3.61 -2.65
C ALA A 119 -0.64 -5.00 -2.17
N GLY A 120 -1.58 -5.95 -2.10
CA GLY A 120 -1.31 -7.34 -1.74
C GLY A 120 -0.40 -8.03 -2.77
N VAL A 121 -0.63 -7.79 -4.06
CA VAL A 121 0.22 -8.32 -5.14
C VAL A 121 1.65 -7.81 -4.97
N VAL A 122 1.83 -6.48 -4.90
CA VAL A 122 3.16 -5.86 -4.70
C VAL A 122 3.83 -6.43 -3.45
N TYR A 123 3.09 -6.54 -2.35
CA TYR A 123 3.60 -7.02 -1.07
C TYR A 123 4.17 -8.43 -1.15
N PHE A 124 3.37 -9.39 -1.62
CA PHE A 124 3.80 -10.79 -1.68
C PHE A 124 4.88 -11.02 -2.73
N THR A 125 4.86 -10.30 -3.86
CA THR A 125 5.95 -10.40 -4.85
C THR A 125 7.25 -9.81 -4.32
N THR A 126 7.19 -8.69 -3.59
CA THR A 126 8.35 -8.10 -2.92
C THR A 126 8.95 -9.08 -1.92
N LEU A 127 8.12 -9.67 -1.05
CA LEU A 127 8.55 -10.68 -0.09
C LEU A 127 9.22 -11.87 -0.78
N GLY A 128 8.60 -12.41 -1.82
CA GLY A 128 9.13 -13.55 -2.58
C GLY A 128 10.51 -13.25 -3.17
N VAL A 129 10.69 -12.08 -3.77
CA VAL A 129 11.99 -11.66 -4.32
C VAL A 129 13.02 -11.44 -3.21
N CYS A 130 12.66 -10.83 -2.07
CA CYS A 130 13.58 -10.68 -0.95
C CYS A 130 14.06 -12.03 -0.40
N ILE A 131 13.15 -12.99 -0.25
CA ILE A 131 13.50 -14.37 0.18
C ILE A 131 14.43 -15.01 -0.84
N GLY A 132 14.07 -14.98 -2.13
CA GLY A 132 14.89 -15.57 -3.20
C GLY A 132 16.30 -14.97 -3.25
N ALA A 133 16.40 -13.63 -3.25
CA ALA A 133 17.69 -12.93 -3.27
C ALA A 133 18.52 -13.21 -2.00
N THR A 134 17.89 -13.43 -0.85
CA THR A 134 18.61 -13.82 0.39
C THR A 134 19.22 -15.22 0.27
N MET A 135 18.58 -16.14 -0.46
CA MET A 135 19.09 -17.50 -0.64
C MET A 135 20.23 -17.58 -1.67
N GLU A 136 20.35 -16.58 -2.53
CA GLU A 136 21.38 -16.47 -3.58
C GLU A 136 22.63 -15.67 -3.13
N ALA A 137 22.55 -14.97 -2.00
CA ALA A 137 23.61 -14.11 -1.44
C ALA A 137 24.51 -14.85 -0.45
#